data_AF-A0A516SC87-F1
#
_entry.id   AF-A0A516SC87-F1
#
_cell.length_a   1.000
_cell.length_b   1.000
_cell.length_c   1.000
_cell.angle_alpha   90.00
_cell.angle_beta   90.00
_cell.angle_gamma   90.00
#
_symmetry.space_group_name_H-M   'P 1'
#
loop_
_entity.id
_entity.type
_entity.pdbx_description
1 polymer ?
#
loop_
_entity_poly.entity_id
_entity_poly.type
_entity_poly.pdbx_seq_one_letter_code
_entity_poly.pdbx_strand_id
1 'polypeptide(L)'
;MPIITVLPHKELCPNGARFEVEAGETVCNALLVHDIAIEHACEQSCACTTCHVIVREGFKSLPPSEEEEDDLLDKAWGLTPLSRLSCQAVVTQSDLTVEIPKYTINHAREHHDKDWDI
;
A
#
# COMPACT_ATOMS: atom_id res chain seq x y z
N MET A 1 4.64 -14.50 -14.68
CA MET A 1 4.08 -13.86 -13.48
C MET A 1 5.18 -13.02 -12.87
N PRO A 2 5.03 -11.68 -12.80
CA PRO A 2 5.92 -10.82 -12.02
C PRO A 2 5.93 -11.22 -10.54
N ILE A 3 6.95 -10.80 -9.83
CA ILE A 3 7.12 -11.07 -8.40
C ILE A 3 7.05 -9.77 -7.61
N ILE A 4 6.26 -9.77 -6.54
CA ILE A 4 6.30 -8.72 -5.53
C ILE A 4 7.15 -9.19 -4.35
N THR A 5 8.17 -8.40 -4.02
CA THR A 5 8.95 -8.52 -2.79
C THR A 5 8.49 -7.44 -1.83
N VAL A 6 7.92 -7.82 -0.69
CA VAL A 6 7.53 -6.91 0.38
C VAL A 6 8.65 -6.85 1.40
N LEU A 7 9.18 -5.65 1.63
CA LEU A 7 10.21 -5.44 2.65
C LEU A 7 9.64 -5.67 4.06
N PRO A 8 10.48 -6.09 5.03
CA PRO A 8 10.04 -6.33 6.40
C PRO A 8 9.32 -5.12 7.01
N HIS A 9 8.11 -5.35 7.51
CA HIS A 9 7.31 -4.36 8.22
C HIS A 9 6.85 -4.93 9.56
N LYS A 10 7.12 -4.20 10.65
CA LYS A 10 7.01 -4.69 12.04
C LYS A 10 5.66 -5.34 12.37
N GLU A 11 4.56 -4.80 11.85
CA GLU A 11 3.20 -5.21 12.23
C GLU A 11 2.57 -6.10 11.16
N LEU A 12 2.62 -5.63 9.91
CA LEU A 12 1.92 -6.26 8.78
C LEU A 12 2.71 -7.36 8.07
N CYS A 13 4.04 -7.34 8.10
CA CYS A 13 4.86 -8.33 7.40
C CYS A 13 6.26 -8.46 8.03
N PRO A 14 6.38 -9.01 9.26
CA PRO A 14 7.60 -8.87 10.09
C PRO A 14 8.87 -9.42 9.45
N ASN A 15 8.75 -10.46 8.62
CA ASN A 15 9.88 -11.12 7.96
C ASN A 15 10.05 -10.69 6.49
N GLY A 16 9.23 -9.76 6.01
CA GLY A 16 9.02 -9.54 4.58
C GLY A 16 8.30 -10.72 3.93
N ALA A 17 7.99 -10.57 2.65
CA ALA A 17 7.35 -11.61 1.87
C ALA A 17 7.81 -11.54 0.42
N ARG A 18 7.65 -12.65 -0.31
CA ARG A 18 7.93 -12.71 -1.74
C ARG A 18 6.97 -13.69 -2.39
N PHE A 19 6.22 -13.23 -3.38
CA PHE A 19 5.20 -14.04 -4.04
C PHE A 19 4.98 -13.62 -5.49
N GLU A 20 4.51 -14.56 -6.30
CA GLU A 20 4.13 -14.33 -7.69
C GLU A 20 2.74 -13.68 -7.75
N VAL A 21 2.54 -12.77 -8.70
CA VAL A 21 1.25 -12.13 -8.92
C VAL A 21 0.91 -12.13 -10.41
N GLU A 22 -0.37 -11.99 -10.73
CA GLU A 22 -0.80 -11.80 -12.10
C GLU A 22 -0.67 -10.33 -12.53
N ALA A 23 -0.22 -10.10 -13.76
CA ALA A 23 -0.20 -8.76 -14.30
C ALA A 23 -1.64 -8.25 -14.49
N GLY A 24 -1.87 -6.98 -14.15
CA GLY A 24 -3.20 -6.36 -14.12
C GLY A 24 -3.85 -6.35 -12.74
N GLU A 25 -3.29 -7.06 -11.75
CA GLU A 25 -3.71 -6.96 -10.35
C GLU A 25 -3.17 -5.68 -9.68
N THR A 26 -3.90 -5.14 -8.69
CA THR A 26 -3.41 -4.01 -7.89
C THR A 26 -2.46 -4.51 -6.80
N VAL A 27 -1.45 -3.72 -6.45
CA VAL A 27 -0.55 -4.05 -5.33
C VAL A 27 -1.35 -4.28 -4.04
N CYS A 28 -2.43 -3.53 -3.81
CA CYS A 28 -3.31 -3.71 -2.65
C CYS A 28 -3.92 -5.11 -2.61
N ASN A 29 -4.57 -5.56 -3.70
CA ASN A 29 -5.19 -6.88 -3.73
C ASN A 29 -4.15 -8.00 -3.60
N ALA A 30 -3.01 -7.87 -4.28
CA ALA A 30 -1.91 -8.83 -4.17
C ALA A 30 -1.42 -8.95 -2.72
N LEU A 31 -1.26 -7.84 -1.99
CA LEU A 31 -0.89 -7.88 -0.57
C LEU A 31 -1.95 -8.60 0.28
N LEU A 32 -3.23 -8.30 0.07
CA LEU A 32 -4.34 -8.87 0.85
C LEU A 32 -4.50 -10.38 0.62
N VAL A 33 -4.38 -10.85 -0.62
CA VAL A 33 -4.44 -12.28 -0.98
C VAL A 33 -3.31 -13.08 -0.32
N HIS A 34 -2.19 -12.42 -0.03
CA HIS A 34 -1.03 -13.01 0.63
C HIS A 34 -0.96 -12.70 2.14
N ASP A 35 -2.11 -12.44 2.78
CA ASP A 35 -2.25 -12.22 4.23
C ASP A 35 -1.50 -10.99 4.78
N ILE A 36 -1.14 -10.04 3.92
CA ILE A 36 -0.54 -8.76 4.33
C ILE A 36 -1.67 -7.73 4.43
N ALA A 37 -2.18 -7.54 5.65
CA ALA A 37 -3.35 -6.74 5.97
C ALA A 37 -3.12 -5.22 5.84
N ILE A 38 -2.76 -4.75 4.65
CA ILE A 38 -2.65 -3.32 4.34
C ILE A 38 -4.01 -2.64 4.48
N GLU A 39 -4.05 -1.49 5.16
CA GLU A 39 -5.31 -0.77 5.38
C GLU A 39 -5.84 -0.17 4.07
N HIS A 40 -7.15 -0.26 3.85
CA HIS A 40 -7.82 0.22 2.65
C HIS A 40 -9.18 0.85 3.03
N ALA A 41 -9.14 1.90 3.86
CA ALA A 41 -10.33 2.45 4.53
C ALA A 41 -11.41 2.97 3.56
N CYS A 42 -11.01 3.48 2.39
CA CYS A 42 -11.95 3.91 1.34
C CYS A 42 -12.43 2.77 0.40
N GLU A 43 -12.21 1.52 0.79
CA GLU A 43 -12.56 0.33 -0.01
C GLU A 43 -11.94 0.38 -1.42
N GLN A 44 -10.67 0.80 -1.51
CA GLN A 44 -9.90 0.91 -2.75
C GLN A 44 -10.40 1.96 -3.76
N SER A 45 -11.22 2.91 -3.32
CA SER A 45 -11.87 3.92 -4.19
C SER A 45 -11.05 5.19 -4.47
N CYS A 46 -9.73 5.17 -4.31
CA CYS A 46 -8.86 6.36 -4.45
C CYS A 46 -9.38 7.58 -3.66
N ALA A 47 -9.69 7.41 -2.37
CA ALA A 47 -10.26 8.47 -1.53
C ALA A 47 -9.64 8.56 -0.12
N CYS A 48 -8.53 7.86 0.12
CA CYS A 48 -7.77 7.94 1.36
C CYS A 48 -6.30 7.59 1.10
N THR A 49 -5.44 7.70 2.12
CA THR A 49 -4.01 7.38 2.04
C THR A 49 -3.62 6.14 2.85
N THR A 50 -4.58 5.37 3.37
CA THR A 50 -4.29 4.23 4.27
C THR A 50 -3.56 3.09 3.57
N CYS A 51 -3.72 2.98 2.25
CA CYS A 51 -3.09 1.95 1.42
C CYS A 51 -1.75 2.41 0.83
N HIS A 52 -1.20 3.51 1.31
CA HIS A 52 0.07 4.08 0.83
C HIS A 52 1.20 3.05 0.94
N VAL A 53 1.96 2.91 -0.15
CA VAL A 53 3.19 2.11 -0.23
C VAL A 53 4.29 2.90 -0.93
N ILE A 54 5.54 2.47 -0.76
CA ILE A 54 6.70 3.00 -1.47
C ILE A 54 7.26 1.90 -2.36
N VAL A 55 7.31 2.12 -3.68
CA VAL A 55 7.78 1.13 -4.65
C VAL A 55 9.28 1.35 -4.88
N ARG A 56 10.10 0.68 -4.07
CA ARG A 56 11.57 0.82 -4.06
C ARG A 56 12.23 0.35 -5.36
N GLU A 57 11.69 -0.69 -5.97
CA GLU A 57 12.13 -1.20 -7.27
C GLU A 57 10.93 -1.48 -8.16
N GLY A 58 11.09 -1.26 -9.47
CA GLY A 58 10.01 -1.48 -10.45
C GLY A 58 9.02 -0.32 -10.59
N PHE A 59 9.16 0.79 -9.85
CA PHE A 59 8.24 1.94 -9.91
C PHE A 59 7.96 2.43 -11.35
N LYS A 60 9.01 2.57 -12.18
CA LYS A 60 8.89 3.04 -13.57
C LYS A 60 8.14 2.07 -14.49
N SER A 61 7.90 0.83 -14.06
CA SER A 61 7.12 -0.15 -14.80
C SER A 61 5.63 -0.04 -14.56
N LEU A 62 5.21 0.68 -13.51
CA LEU A 62 3.80 0.92 -13.21
C LEU A 62 3.22 1.96 -14.16
N PRO A 63 1.92 1.91 -14.46
CA PRO A 63 1.22 3.05 -15.05
C PRO A 63 1.44 4.31 -14.18
N PRO A 64 1.53 5.51 -14.79
CA PRO A 64 1.63 6.75 -14.05
C PRO A 64 0.43 6.91 -13.09
N SER A 65 0.64 7.61 -11.98
CA SER A 65 -0.47 8.04 -11.12
C SER A 65 -1.36 9.03 -11.87
N GLU A 66 -2.64 9.03 -11.50
CA GLU A 66 -3.61 10.04 -11.92
C GLU A 66 -3.57 11.24 -10.96
N GLU A 67 -4.11 12.38 -11.37
CA GLU A 67 -4.10 13.62 -10.59
C GLU A 67 -4.73 13.43 -9.21
N GLU A 68 -5.84 12.69 -9.14
CA GLU A 68 -6.52 12.38 -7.88
C GLU A 68 -5.66 11.54 -6.92
N GLU A 69 -4.82 10.65 -7.46
CA GLU A 69 -3.88 9.88 -6.64
C GLU A 69 -2.79 10.78 -6.07
N ASP A 70 -2.23 11.66 -6.90
CA ASP A 70 -1.17 12.61 -6.50
C ASP A 70 -1.68 13.59 -5.41
N ASP A 71 -2.89 14.13 -5.57
CA ASP A 71 -3.56 15.01 -4.61
C ASP A 71 -3.78 14.36 -3.22
N LEU A 72 -3.95 13.04 -3.19
CA LEU A 72 -4.05 12.27 -1.96
C LEU A 72 -2.67 11.99 -1.38
N LEU A 73 -1.70 11.61 -2.21
CA LEU A 73 -0.33 11.33 -1.79
C LEU A 73 0.33 12.54 -1.12
N ASP A 74 -0.01 13.77 -1.52
CA ASP A 74 0.41 15.01 -0.83
C ASP A 74 0.00 15.08 0.64
N LYS A 75 -1.04 14.33 1.01
CA LYS A 75 -1.56 14.22 2.40
C LYS A 75 -1.04 12.97 3.11
N ALA A 76 -0.27 12.12 2.44
CA ALA A 76 0.24 10.88 3.01
C ALA A 76 1.40 11.14 3.97
N TRP A 77 1.48 10.33 5.04
CA TRP A 77 2.63 10.36 5.94
C TRP A 77 3.85 9.76 5.25
N GLY A 78 5.00 10.45 5.32
CA GLY A 78 6.25 9.91 4.76
C GLY A 78 6.25 9.79 3.23
N LEU A 79 5.61 10.75 2.53
CA LEU A 79 5.62 10.84 1.07
C LEU A 79 7.05 10.81 0.50
N THR A 80 7.23 10.09 -0.61
CA THR A 80 8.48 10.00 -1.37
C THR A 80 8.17 10.07 -2.87
N PRO A 81 9.17 10.34 -3.73
CA PRO A 81 8.98 10.30 -5.18
C PRO A 81 8.59 8.93 -5.77
N LEU A 82 8.67 7.86 -4.96
CA LEU A 82 8.34 6.49 -5.35
C LEU A 82 7.06 5.99 -4.66
N SER A 83 6.33 6.89 -4.01
CA SER A 83 5.08 6.57 -3.34
C SER A 83 3.97 6.29 -4.35
N ARG A 84 3.09 5.36 -3.99
CA ARG A 84 1.84 5.06 -4.69
C ARG A 84 0.75 4.73 -3.68
N LEU A 85 -0.51 4.94 -4.05
CA LEU A 85 -1.64 4.27 -3.42
C LEU A 85 -1.68 2.84 -3.96
N SER A 86 -1.46 1.84 -3.11
CA SER A 86 -1.36 0.44 -3.57
C SER A 86 -2.63 -0.05 -4.27
N CYS A 87 -3.79 0.54 -3.98
CA CYS A 87 -5.04 0.22 -4.67
C CYS A 87 -5.10 0.75 -6.11
N GLN A 88 -4.29 1.75 -6.47
CA GLN A 88 -4.20 2.31 -7.82
C GLN A 88 -2.95 1.82 -8.57
N ALA A 89 -1.95 1.30 -7.85
CA ALA A 89 -0.75 0.73 -8.44
C ALA A 89 -1.04 -0.64 -9.08
N VAL A 90 -1.28 -0.65 -10.39
CA VAL A 90 -1.51 -1.88 -11.18
C VAL A 90 -0.17 -2.51 -11.59
N VAL A 91 0.02 -3.78 -11.23
CA VAL A 91 1.23 -4.55 -11.53
C VAL A 91 1.30 -4.85 -13.02
N THR A 92 2.47 -4.66 -13.64
CA THR A 92 2.69 -4.97 -15.06
C THR A 92 3.46 -6.29 -15.19
N GLN A 93 4.35 -6.44 -16.18
CA GLN A 93 5.14 -7.66 -16.38
C GLN A 93 6.49 -7.63 -15.65
N SER A 94 6.73 -6.59 -14.83
CA SER A 94 8.00 -6.39 -14.11
C SER A 94 7.84 -6.66 -12.63
N ASP A 95 8.90 -7.19 -12.03
CA ASP A 95 8.97 -7.39 -10.58
C ASP A 95 8.95 -6.05 -9.82
N LEU A 96 8.38 -6.06 -8.63
CA LEU A 96 8.29 -4.91 -7.74
C LEU A 96 8.93 -5.22 -6.39
N THR A 97 9.61 -4.24 -5.81
CA THR A 97 9.98 -4.25 -4.39
C THR A 97 9.18 -3.15 -3.68
N VAL A 98 8.35 -3.55 -2.71
CA VAL A 98 7.38 -2.68 -2.04
C VAL A 98 7.74 -2.55 -0.56
N GLU A 99 7.74 -1.32 -0.07
CA GLU A 99 7.85 -1.00 1.35
C GLU A 99 6.52 -0.44 1.85
N ILE A 100 6.07 -0.95 3.00
CA ILE A 100 4.92 -0.40 3.70
C ILE A 100 5.41 0.67 4.69
N PRO A 101 4.91 1.91 4.64
CA PRO A 101 5.27 2.96 5.58
C PRO A 101 4.98 2.54 7.02
N LYS A 102 5.79 3.03 7.96
CA LYS A 102 5.63 2.74 9.39
C LYS A 102 4.28 3.22 9.97
N TYR A 103 3.72 4.29 9.40
CA TYR A 103 2.46 4.87 9.83
C TYR A 103 1.66 5.34 8.62
N THR A 104 0.34 5.27 8.72
CA THR A 104 -0.60 5.83 7.74
C THR A 104 -1.61 6.73 8.47
N ILE A 105 -2.16 7.70 7.76
CA ILE A 105 -3.21 8.57 8.29
C ILE A 105 -4.55 7.93 7.96
N ASN A 106 -5.30 7.55 8.99
CA ASN A 106 -6.63 6.99 8.85
C ASN A 106 -7.64 7.82 9.63
N HIS A 107 -8.41 8.65 8.91
CA HIS A 107 -9.45 9.52 9.48
C HIS A 107 -10.71 8.77 9.93
N ALA A 108 -10.91 7.54 9.46
CA ALA A 108 -12.05 6.71 9.83
C ALA A 108 -11.76 5.82 11.05
N ARG A 109 -10.50 5.76 11.52
CA ARG A 109 -10.13 4.94 12.68
C ARG A 109 -10.66 5.57 13.96
N GLU A 110 -11.69 4.98 14.53
CA GLU A 110 -12.16 5.32 15.87
C GLU A 110 -11.15 4.81 16.90
N HIS A 111 -10.64 5.72 17.73
CA HIS A 111 -9.91 5.35 18.94
C HIS A 111 -10.92 4.82 19.95
N HIS A 112 -11.11 3.50 19.99
CA HIS A 112 -11.75 2.85 21.13
C HIS A 112 -10.77 2.89 22.31
N ASP A 113 -10.65 4.04 22.96
CA ASP A 113 -10.04 4.12 24.29
C ASP A 113 -10.95 3.34 25.23
N LYS A 114 -10.55 2.10 25.55
CA LYS A 114 -11.22 1.25 26.55
C LYS A 114 -10.88 1.76 27.95
N ASP A 115 -11.36 2.95 28.30
CA ASP A 115 -11.23 3.54 29.64
C ASP A 115 -12.62 3.91 30.23
N TRP A 116 -13.63 3.06 30.03
CA TRP A 116 -14.96 3.22 30.66
C TRP A 116 -15.30 2.13 31.70
N ASP A 117 -14.34 1.28 32.08
CA ASP A 117 -14.51 0.26 33.15
C ASP A 117 -13.70 0.62 34.42
N ILE A 118 -13.83 1.86 34.91
CA ILE A 118 -13.46 2.25 36.30
C ILE A 118 -14.60 3.03 36.94
#